data_AF-A0A2J7RBQ6-F1
#
_entry.id   AF-A0A2J7RBQ6-F1
#
_cell.length_a   1.000
_cell.length_b   1.000
_cell.length_c   1.000
_cell.angle_alpha   90.00
_cell.angle_beta   90.00
_cell.angle_gamma   90.00
#
_symmetry.space_group_name_H-M   'P 1'
#
loop_
_entity.id
_entity.type
_entity.pdbx_description
1 polymer ?
#
loop_
_entity_poly.entity_id
_entity_poly.type
_entity_poly.pdbx_seq_one_letter_code
_entity_poly.pdbx_strand_id
1 'polypeptide(L)'
;MESLETEENQGILQKLQTLVVLDESLKQQDVQFRDQCKLELGKLQKLVKDAQESATPDNDTDNVSIQFEEEQDRVQKLRLLLAKRTRSIATLQRQLDEVPGRAELAQYQRRFLELYNQVAAKHKETKQFYTLYNTLDDKKLYLSKELTLLNSILDNYTEAMSSTSGKEQFMKQFDAIVEGIKQNKVKVEHRHSEEHQRRDKLSHELLGLVEQQRRYVAAVRQLTIECRRNEAMLARLRGT
;
A
#
# COMPACT_ATOMS: atom_id res chain seq x y z
N MET A 1 -25.21 -31.63 120.12
CA MET A 1 -23.98 -30.85 119.89
C MET A 1 -23.60 -30.10 121.18
N GLU A 2 -23.72 -30.75 122.34
CA GLU A 2 -23.49 -30.13 123.68
C GLU A 2 -22.74 -31.09 124.63
N SER A 3 -22.14 -32.17 124.13
CA SER A 3 -21.49 -33.19 124.96
C SER A 3 -20.07 -33.57 124.50
N LEU A 4 -19.39 -32.69 123.75
CA LEU A 4 -18.04 -32.94 123.20
C LEU A 4 -17.06 -31.76 123.39
N GLU A 5 -17.31 -30.87 124.34
CA GLU A 5 -16.43 -29.72 124.63
C GLU A 5 -15.44 -30.05 125.78
N THR A 6 -14.28 -30.58 125.43
CA THR A 6 -13.07 -30.62 126.29
C THR A 6 -11.97 -29.74 125.66
N GLU A 7 -11.05 -29.20 126.48
CA GLU A 7 -10.05 -28.17 126.09
C GLU A 7 -9.18 -28.54 124.85
N GLU A 8 -8.93 -29.83 124.58
CA GLU A 8 -8.19 -30.27 123.38
C GLU A 8 -9.04 -30.34 122.10
N ASN A 9 -10.37 -30.47 122.21
CA ASN A 9 -11.28 -30.73 121.08
C ASN A 9 -11.98 -29.48 120.55
N GLN A 10 -11.95 -28.35 121.27
CA GLN A 10 -12.58 -27.10 120.84
C GLN A 10 -12.00 -26.55 119.51
N GLY A 11 -10.69 -26.66 119.30
CA GLY A 11 -10.04 -26.23 118.06
C GLY A 11 -10.39 -27.10 116.86
N ILE A 12 -10.66 -28.40 117.07
CA ILE A 12 -11.10 -29.33 116.02
C ILE A 12 -12.59 -29.15 115.72
N LEU A 13 -13.41 -28.91 116.75
CA LEU A 13 -14.84 -28.60 116.62
C LEU A 13 -15.09 -27.28 115.88
N GLN A 14 -14.33 -26.23 116.18
CA GLN A 14 -14.40 -24.98 115.41
C GLN A 14 -14.00 -25.17 113.95
N LYS A 15 -12.93 -25.95 113.70
CA LYS A 15 -12.53 -26.31 112.32
C LYS A 15 -13.62 -27.10 111.61
N LEU A 16 -14.21 -28.10 112.25
CA LEU A 16 -15.31 -28.89 111.70
C LEU A 16 -16.56 -28.03 111.45
N GLN A 17 -16.94 -27.13 112.34
CA GLN A 17 -18.03 -26.18 112.09
C GLN A 17 -17.72 -25.26 110.91
N THR A 18 -16.50 -24.72 110.80
CA THR A 18 -16.13 -23.90 109.63
C THR A 18 -16.11 -24.71 108.34
N LEU A 19 -15.70 -25.99 108.39
CA LEU A 19 -15.71 -26.90 107.25
C LEU A 19 -17.12 -27.32 106.84
N VAL A 20 -18.04 -27.51 107.79
CA VAL A 20 -19.45 -27.83 107.51
C VAL A 20 -20.18 -26.63 106.93
N VAL A 21 -19.97 -25.43 107.48
CA VAL A 21 -20.50 -24.19 106.89
C VAL A 21 -19.92 -23.96 105.49
N LEU A 22 -18.63 -24.26 105.28
CA LEU A 22 -18.01 -24.17 103.97
C LEU A 22 -18.58 -25.23 103.00
N ASP A 23 -18.78 -26.47 103.42
CA ASP A 23 -19.38 -27.55 102.61
C ASP A 23 -20.84 -27.24 102.24
N GLU A 24 -21.63 -26.71 103.16
CA GLU A 24 -22.98 -26.24 102.87
C GLU A 24 -22.98 -25.04 101.89
N SER A 25 -22.04 -24.11 102.06
CA SER A 25 -21.89 -22.98 101.14
C SER A 25 -21.43 -23.41 99.74
N LEU A 26 -20.53 -24.40 99.65
CA LEU A 26 -20.05 -24.96 98.39
C LEU A 26 -21.15 -25.75 97.69
N LYS A 27 -21.96 -26.52 98.42
CA LYS A 27 -23.15 -27.19 97.85
C LYS A 27 -24.15 -26.20 97.29
N GLN A 28 -24.39 -25.08 97.98
CA GLN A 28 -25.25 -24.01 97.46
C GLN A 28 -24.66 -23.36 96.22
N GLN A 29 -23.35 -23.10 96.20
CA GLN A 29 -22.66 -22.57 95.02
C GLN A 29 -22.70 -23.53 93.84
N ASP A 30 -22.54 -24.84 94.05
CA ASP A 30 -22.60 -25.86 93.00
C ASP A 30 -23.98 -25.92 92.36
N VAL A 31 -25.05 -25.86 93.17
CA VAL A 31 -26.43 -25.81 92.67
C VAL A 31 -26.66 -24.53 91.87
N GLN A 32 -26.25 -23.37 92.39
CA GLN A 32 -26.38 -22.09 91.71
C GLN A 32 -25.57 -22.03 90.40
N PHE A 33 -24.36 -22.57 90.39
CA PHE A 33 -23.50 -22.63 89.21
C PHE A 33 -24.08 -23.56 88.15
N ARG A 34 -24.61 -24.73 88.55
CA ARG A 34 -25.26 -25.66 87.62
C ARG A 34 -26.51 -25.07 86.99
N ASP A 35 -27.29 -24.31 87.76
CA ASP A 35 -28.48 -23.62 87.25
C ASP A 35 -28.09 -22.45 86.33
N GLN A 36 -27.03 -21.68 86.65
CA GLN A 36 -26.46 -20.68 85.75
C GLN A 36 -25.96 -21.30 84.43
N CYS A 37 -25.22 -22.41 84.46
CA CYS A 37 -24.76 -23.08 83.25
C CYS A 37 -25.91 -23.58 82.39
N LYS A 38 -27.00 -24.09 82.98
CA LYS A 38 -28.20 -24.49 82.21
C LYS A 38 -28.87 -23.28 81.55
N LEU A 39 -28.91 -22.15 82.24
CA LEU A 39 -29.52 -20.92 81.74
C LEU A 39 -28.70 -20.33 80.60
N GLU A 40 -27.36 -20.27 80.75
CA GLU A 40 -26.43 -19.84 79.70
C GLU A 40 -26.44 -20.78 78.50
N LEU A 41 -26.50 -22.10 78.71
CA LEU A 41 -26.61 -23.08 77.63
C LEU A 41 -27.93 -22.91 76.86
N GLY A 42 -29.04 -22.66 77.57
CA GLY A 42 -30.33 -22.35 76.93
C GLY A 42 -30.31 -21.03 76.16
N LYS A 43 -29.62 -20.00 76.66
CA LYS A 43 -29.43 -18.73 75.93
C LYS A 43 -28.57 -18.93 74.68
N LEU A 44 -27.45 -19.65 74.79
CA LEU A 44 -26.57 -19.93 73.67
C LEU A 44 -27.27 -20.80 72.61
N GLN A 45 -28.05 -21.80 73.02
CA GLN A 45 -28.84 -22.59 72.10
C GLN A 45 -29.91 -21.77 71.38
N LYS A 46 -30.56 -20.81 72.06
CA LYS A 46 -31.48 -19.87 71.42
C LYS A 46 -30.75 -18.94 70.45
N LEU A 47 -29.62 -18.36 70.86
CA LEU A 47 -28.78 -17.52 70.00
C LEU A 47 -28.32 -18.25 68.73
N VAL A 48 -27.91 -19.52 68.85
CA VAL A 48 -27.52 -20.35 67.69
C VAL A 48 -28.73 -20.61 66.78
N LYS A 49 -29.89 -20.90 67.37
CA LYS A 49 -31.11 -21.15 66.60
C LYS A 49 -31.61 -19.90 65.88
N ASP A 50 -31.62 -18.76 66.56
CA ASP A 50 -31.96 -17.46 65.99
C ASP A 50 -30.94 -17.06 64.91
N ALA A 51 -29.65 -17.34 65.09
CA ALA A 51 -28.61 -17.11 64.07
C ALA A 51 -28.77 -18.02 62.84
N GLN A 52 -29.20 -19.28 63.02
CA GLN A 52 -29.49 -20.20 61.91
C GLN A 52 -30.79 -19.86 61.17
N GLU A 53 -31.81 -19.38 61.89
CA GLU A 53 -33.08 -18.93 61.29
C GLU A 53 -32.95 -17.55 60.61
N SER A 54 -32.04 -16.70 61.09
CA SER A 54 -31.69 -15.41 60.46
C SER A 54 -30.61 -15.51 59.38
N ALA A 55 -29.92 -16.65 59.27
CA ALA A 55 -29.10 -16.99 58.12
C ALA A 55 -30.00 -17.27 56.92
N THR A 56 -30.44 -16.20 56.26
CA THR A 56 -30.95 -16.29 54.89
C THR A 56 -29.92 -17.05 54.04
N PRO A 57 -30.32 -18.01 53.20
CA PRO A 57 -29.39 -18.59 52.23
C PRO A 57 -28.72 -17.43 51.50
N ASP A 58 -27.40 -17.51 51.37
CA ASP A 58 -26.48 -16.48 50.87
C ASP A 58 -26.73 -16.22 49.36
N ASN A 59 -27.96 -15.84 49.02
CA ASN A 59 -28.42 -15.57 47.67
C ASN A 59 -27.65 -14.38 47.08
N ASP A 60 -27.02 -13.55 47.90
CA ASP A 60 -26.21 -12.43 47.44
C ASP A 60 -24.87 -12.90 46.85
N THR A 61 -24.23 -13.95 47.37
CA THR A 61 -23.00 -14.49 46.76
C THR A 61 -23.28 -15.28 45.49
N ASP A 62 -24.40 -16.00 45.44
CA ASP A 62 -24.87 -16.67 44.22
C ASP A 62 -25.31 -15.65 43.15
N ASN A 63 -26.03 -14.59 43.52
CA ASN A 63 -26.43 -13.52 42.60
C ASN A 63 -25.22 -12.75 42.05
N VAL A 64 -24.22 -12.45 42.88
CA VAL A 64 -22.98 -11.80 42.43
C VAL A 64 -22.18 -12.71 41.50
N SER A 65 -22.16 -14.01 41.75
CA SER A 65 -21.50 -14.99 40.88
C SER A 65 -22.21 -15.08 39.52
N ILE A 66 -23.54 -15.11 39.50
CA ILE A 66 -24.34 -15.09 38.26
C ILE A 66 -24.11 -13.79 37.48
N GLN A 67 -24.13 -12.63 38.14
CA GLN A 67 -23.85 -11.35 37.50
C GLN A 67 -22.42 -11.27 36.93
N PHE A 68 -21.46 -11.84 37.64
CA PHE A 68 -20.07 -11.92 37.18
C PHE A 68 -19.95 -12.80 35.93
N GLU A 69 -20.61 -13.96 35.90
CA GLU A 69 -20.65 -14.83 34.72
C GLU A 69 -21.34 -14.14 33.53
N GLU A 70 -22.46 -13.46 33.75
CA GLU A 70 -23.18 -12.71 32.71
C GLU A 70 -22.33 -11.58 32.11
N GLU A 71 -21.63 -10.81 32.94
CA GLU A 71 -20.73 -9.75 32.48
C GLU A 71 -19.46 -10.32 31.84
N GLN A 72 -18.95 -11.45 32.31
CA GLN A 72 -17.83 -12.16 31.66
C GLN A 72 -18.22 -12.62 30.25
N ASP A 73 -19.41 -13.20 30.09
CA ASP A 73 -19.98 -13.60 28.81
C ASP A 73 -20.19 -12.41 27.88
N ARG A 74 -20.68 -11.29 28.43
CA ARG A 74 -20.86 -10.04 27.70
C ARG A 74 -19.52 -9.50 27.19
N VAL A 75 -18.50 -9.49 28.04
CA VAL A 75 -17.13 -9.09 27.66
C VAL A 75 -16.58 -10.03 26.58
N GLN A 76 -16.80 -11.34 26.68
CA GLN A 76 -16.35 -12.30 25.67
C GLN A 76 -17.04 -12.06 24.31
N LYS A 77 -18.36 -11.83 24.31
CA LYS A 77 -19.13 -11.47 23.10
C LYS A 77 -18.61 -10.17 22.48
N LEU A 78 -18.36 -9.14 23.29
CA LEU A 78 -17.80 -7.87 22.82
C LEU A 78 -16.39 -8.03 22.25
N ARG A 79 -15.52 -8.84 22.87
CA ARG A 79 -14.18 -9.15 22.33
C ARG A 79 -14.26 -9.85 20.98
N LEU A 80 -15.20 -10.77 20.77
CA LEU A 80 -15.42 -11.41 19.48
C LEU A 80 -15.87 -10.42 18.40
N LEU A 81 -16.79 -9.51 18.75
CA LEU A 81 -17.23 -8.46 17.84
C LEU A 81 -16.09 -7.51 17.48
N LEU A 82 -15.27 -7.11 18.45
CA LEU A 82 -14.09 -6.28 18.23
C LEU A 82 -13.11 -6.99 17.29
N ALA A 83 -12.80 -8.27 17.54
CA ALA A 83 -11.92 -9.05 16.67
C ALA A 83 -12.44 -9.14 15.24
N LYS A 84 -13.77 -9.31 15.06
CA LYS A 84 -14.40 -9.29 13.73
C LYS A 84 -14.22 -7.94 13.04
N ARG A 85 -14.43 -6.83 13.76
CA ARG A 85 -14.23 -5.47 13.21
C ARG A 85 -12.78 -5.20 12.86
N THR A 86 -11.83 -5.58 13.71
CA THR A 86 -10.40 -5.42 13.44
C THR A 86 -9.98 -6.20 12.19
N ARG A 87 -10.48 -7.44 12.00
CA ARG A 87 -10.25 -8.20 10.76
C ARG A 87 -10.82 -7.48 9.55
N SER A 88 -12.05 -6.95 9.64
CA SER A 88 -12.65 -6.17 8.54
C SER A 88 -11.83 -4.91 8.19
N ILE A 89 -11.33 -4.18 9.20
CA ILE A 89 -10.48 -3.01 8.99
C ILE A 89 -9.18 -3.41 8.29
N ALA A 90 -8.53 -4.48 8.73
CA ALA A 90 -7.31 -4.97 8.11
C ALA A 90 -7.52 -5.39 6.64
N THR A 91 -8.66 -6.01 6.33
CA THR A 91 -9.04 -6.33 4.94
C THR A 91 -9.21 -5.07 4.10
N LEU A 92 -9.94 -4.07 4.63
CA LEU A 92 -10.16 -2.81 3.93
C LEU A 92 -8.86 -2.02 3.71
N GLN A 93 -7.94 -2.03 4.67
CA GLN A 93 -6.62 -1.40 4.54
C GLN A 93 -5.82 -2.04 3.41
N ARG A 94 -5.79 -3.38 3.33
CA ARG A 94 -5.11 -4.08 2.22
C ARG A 94 -5.73 -3.73 0.86
N GLN A 95 -7.05 -3.67 0.78
CA GLN A 95 -7.75 -3.25 -0.44
C GLN A 95 -7.44 -1.80 -0.83
N LEU A 96 -7.19 -0.93 0.16
CA LEU A 96 -6.79 0.45 -0.08
C LEU A 96 -5.34 0.52 -0.58
N ASP A 97 -4.44 -0.28 -0.01
CA ASP A 97 -3.03 -0.36 -0.40
C ASP A 97 -2.85 -0.94 -1.81
N GLU A 98 -3.80 -1.76 -2.29
CA GLU A 98 -3.84 -2.23 -3.68
C GLU A 98 -4.14 -1.10 -4.69
N VAL A 99 -4.70 0.03 -4.23
CA VAL A 99 -5.01 1.17 -5.09
C VAL A 99 -3.81 2.13 -5.10
N PRO A 100 -3.22 2.41 -6.28
CA PRO A 100 -2.06 3.26 -6.34
C PRO A 100 -2.31 4.66 -5.81
N GLY A 101 -1.47 5.08 -4.86
CA GLY A 101 -1.55 6.41 -4.28
C GLY A 101 -1.19 7.51 -5.29
N ARG A 102 -1.48 8.76 -4.95
CA ARG A 102 -1.14 9.93 -5.80
C ARG A 102 0.35 9.99 -6.18
N ALA A 103 1.23 9.59 -5.27
CA ALA A 103 2.67 9.54 -5.51
C ALA A 103 3.05 8.46 -6.54
N GLU A 104 2.47 7.27 -6.46
CA GLU A 104 2.71 6.17 -7.40
C GLU A 104 2.17 6.49 -8.79
N LEU A 105 0.96 7.06 -8.86
CA LEU A 105 0.40 7.56 -10.13
C LEU A 105 1.32 8.59 -10.79
N ALA A 106 1.89 9.50 -10.02
CA ALA A 106 2.85 10.48 -10.54
C ALA A 106 4.15 9.81 -11.04
N GLN A 107 4.62 8.76 -10.36
CA GLN A 107 5.76 7.96 -10.83
C GLN A 107 5.44 7.23 -12.14
N TYR A 108 4.28 6.58 -12.25
CA TYR A 108 3.84 5.92 -13.46
C TYR A 108 3.72 6.90 -14.63
N GLN A 109 3.13 8.07 -14.41
CA GLN A 109 3.06 9.11 -15.44
C GLN A 109 4.43 9.51 -15.98
N ARG A 110 5.43 9.71 -15.09
CA ARG A 110 6.81 9.99 -15.51
C ARG A 110 7.40 8.82 -16.30
N ARG A 111 7.19 7.59 -15.81
CA ARG A 111 7.69 6.38 -16.48
C ARG A 111 7.07 6.18 -17.86
N PHE A 112 5.79 6.48 -18.04
CA PHE A 112 5.12 6.43 -19.35
C PHE A 112 5.69 7.47 -20.32
N LEU A 113 5.99 8.69 -19.86
CA LEU A 113 6.63 9.70 -20.70
C LEU A 113 8.05 9.29 -21.11
N GLU A 114 8.83 8.73 -20.18
CA GLU A 114 10.14 8.17 -20.49
C GLU A 114 10.06 7.06 -21.54
N LEU A 115 9.15 6.11 -21.35
CA LEU A 115 8.94 5.00 -22.28
C LEU A 115 8.50 5.52 -23.66
N TYR A 116 7.57 6.47 -23.69
CA TYR A 116 7.11 7.11 -24.93
C TYR A 116 8.27 7.76 -25.68
N ASN A 117 9.15 8.49 -24.97
CA ASN A 117 10.33 9.11 -25.56
C ASN A 117 11.32 8.06 -26.10
N GLN A 118 11.53 6.95 -25.38
CA GLN A 118 12.38 5.85 -25.86
C GLN A 118 11.82 5.20 -27.12
N VAL A 119 10.53 4.91 -27.15
CA VAL A 119 9.84 4.34 -28.32
C VAL A 119 9.93 5.31 -29.51
N ALA A 120 9.69 6.60 -29.30
CA ALA A 120 9.81 7.61 -30.34
C ALA A 120 11.25 7.73 -30.88
N ALA A 121 12.26 7.68 -30.01
CA ALA A 121 13.66 7.70 -30.41
C ALA A 121 14.04 6.46 -31.23
N LYS A 122 13.62 5.26 -30.79
CA LYS A 122 13.85 4.01 -31.53
C LYS A 122 13.14 4.00 -32.88
N HIS A 123 11.91 4.48 -32.95
CA HIS A 123 11.19 4.62 -34.22
C HIS A 123 11.92 5.55 -35.20
N LYS A 124 12.45 6.67 -34.71
CA LYS A 124 13.27 7.59 -35.53
C LYS A 124 14.54 6.90 -36.03
N GLU A 125 15.25 6.20 -35.17
CA GLU A 125 16.46 5.44 -35.51
C GLU A 125 16.17 4.36 -36.56
N THR A 126 15.10 3.57 -36.38
CA THR A 126 14.66 2.56 -37.35
C THR A 126 14.38 3.19 -38.72
N LYS A 127 13.67 4.32 -38.77
CA LYS A 127 13.44 5.04 -40.03
C LYS A 127 14.74 5.49 -40.69
N GLN A 128 15.71 5.98 -39.92
CA GLN A 128 17.03 6.37 -40.44
C GLN A 128 17.77 5.18 -41.05
N PHE A 129 17.71 4.01 -40.42
CA PHE A 129 18.29 2.78 -40.97
C PHE A 129 17.60 2.36 -42.27
N TYR A 130 16.28 2.43 -42.36
CA TYR A 130 15.57 2.15 -43.61
C TYR A 130 15.96 3.12 -44.73
N THR A 131 16.06 4.43 -44.43
CA THR A 131 16.52 5.42 -45.42
C THR A 131 17.94 5.12 -45.89
N LEU A 132 18.85 4.79 -44.96
CA LEU A 132 20.23 4.43 -45.29
C LEU A 132 20.27 3.17 -46.16
N TYR A 133 19.54 2.14 -45.78
CA TYR A 133 19.45 0.89 -46.54
C TYR A 133 18.96 1.14 -47.97
N ASN A 134 17.83 1.84 -48.14
CA ASN A 134 17.29 2.15 -49.46
C ASN A 134 18.28 2.97 -50.30
N THR A 135 18.97 3.94 -49.69
CA THR A 135 19.99 4.74 -50.37
C THR A 135 21.16 3.87 -50.84
N LEU A 136 21.60 2.91 -50.03
CA LEU A 136 22.69 2.00 -50.39
C LEU A 136 22.25 1.00 -51.46
N ASP A 137 21.01 0.50 -51.39
CA ASP A 137 20.44 -0.40 -52.38
C ASP A 137 20.30 0.29 -53.75
N ASP A 138 19.82 1.54 -53.77
CA ASP A 138 19.77 2.36 -54.98
C ASP A 138 21.17 2.57 -55.58
N LYS A 139 22.16 2.91 -54.74
CA LYS A 139 23.56 3.05 -55.19
C LYS A 139 24.10 1.74 -55.78
N LYS A 140 23.86 0.62 -55.11
CA LYS A 140 24.25 -0.71 -55.60
C LYS A 140 23.60 -1.02 -56.94
N LEU A 141 22.31 -0.70 -57.09
CA LEU A 141 21.57 -0.88 -58.33
C LEU A 141 22.19 -0.06 -59.48
N TYR A 142 22.51 1.21 -59.26
CA TYR A 142 23.15 2.05 -60.28
C TYR A 142 24.54 1.56 -60.65
N LEU A 143 25.38 1.21 -59.66
CA LEU A 143 26.70 0.64 -59.90
C LEU A 143 26.62 -0.68 -60.69
N SER A 144 25.64 -1.53 -60.38
CA SER A 144 25.42 -2.76 -61.13
C SER A 144 25.03 -2.49 -62.58
N LYS A 145 24.19 -1.48 -62.83
CA LYS A 145 23.81 -1.08 -64.20
C LYS A 145 25.02 -0.54 -64.98
N GLU A 146 25.86 0.27 -64.34
CA GLU A 146 27.09 0.80 -64.95
C GLU A 146 28.05 -0.34 -65.30
N LEU A 147 28.23 -1.32 -64.41
CA LEU A 147 29.07 -2.48 -64.65
C LEU A 147 28.54 -3.35 -65.81
N THR A 148 27.23 -3.61 -65.85
CA THR A 148 26.60 -4.32 -66.96
C THR A 148 26.78 -3.57 -68.28
N LEU A 149 26.63 -2.25 -68.28
CA LEU A 149 26.83 -1.42 -69.47
C LEU A 149 28.29 -1.48 -69.96
N LEU A 150 29.26 -1.34 -69.06
CA LEU A 150 30.69 -1.41 -69.38
C LEU A 150 31.07 -2.79 -69.94
N ASN A 151 30.56 -3.87 -69.35
CA ASN A 151 30.78 -5.22 -69.87
C ASN A 151 30.20 -5.39 -71.28
N SER A 152 28.97 -4.91 -71.52
CA SER A 152 28.37 -4.96 -72.86
C SER A 152 29.17 -4.18 -73.90
N ILE A 153 29.76 -3.04 -73.53
CA ILE A 153 30.63 -2.26 -74.42
C ILE A 153 31.92 -3.04 -74.71
N LEU A 154 32.52 -3.65 -73.69
CA LEU A 154 33.77 -4.40 -73.82
C LEU A 154 33.58 -5.66 -74.69
N ASP A 155 32.53 -6.43 -74.45
CA ASP A 155 32.23 -7.66 -75.16
C ASP A 155 32.00 -7.39 -76.66
N ASN A 156 31.29 -6.31 -76.99
CA ASN A 156 30.99 -5.93 -78.37
C ASN A 156 32.16 -5.25 -79.09
N TYR A 157 33.18 -4.75 -78.37
CA TYR A 157 34.25 -3.95 -78.94
C TYR A 157 35.08 -4.71 -79.98
N THR A 158 35.50 -5.94 -79.62
CA THR A 158 36.42 -6.73 -80.47
C THR A 158 35.78 -7.11 -81.79
N GLU A 159 34.51 -7.53 -81.76
CA GLU A 159 33.75 -7.88 -82.96
C GLU A 159 33.43 -6.66 -83.82
N ALA A 160 33.01 -5.55 -83.20
CA ALA A 160 32.73 -4.31 -83.92
C ALA A 160 33.97 -3.74 -84.64
N MET A 161 35.16 -3.83 -84.04
CA MET A 161 36.40 -3.32 -84.63
C MET A 161 36.96 -4.21 -85.75
N SER A 162 36.40 -5.41 -85.96
CA SER A 162 36.86 -6.34 -87.01
C SER A 162 36.53 -5.87 -88.45
N SER A 163 35.61 -4.91 -88.61
CA SER A 163 35.23 -4.37 -89.91
C SER A 163 34.92 -2.87 -89.86
N THR A 164 35.12 -2.17 -90.97
CA THR A 164 34.81 -0.72 -91.07
C THR A 164 33.33 -0.43 -90.84
N SER A 165 32.45 -1.28 -91.37
CA SER A 165 30.99 -1.16 -91.17
C SER A 165 30.58 -1.42 -89.72
N GLY A 166 31.16 -2.45 -89.08
CA GLY A 166 30.92 -2.76 -87.66
C GLY A 166 31.38 -1.61 -86.74
N LYS A 167 32.53 -1.00 -87.06
CA LYS A 167 33.05 0.15 -86.34
C LYS A 167 32.11 1.35 -86.41
N GLU A 168 31.57 1.66 -87.59
CA GLU A 168 30.62 2.77 -87.75
C GLU A 168 29.30 2.52 -87.00
N GLN A 169 28.79 1.29 -87.02
CA GLN A 169 27.59 0.91 -86.26
C GLN A 169 27.81 0.99 -84.74
N PHE A 170 28.96 0.53 -84.25
CA PHE A 170 29.32 0.62 -82.84
C PHE A 170 29.43 2.07 -82.38
N MET A 171 30.01 2.97 -83.19
CA MET A 171 30.06 4.40 -82.86
C MET A 171 28.65 5.00 -82.75
N LYS A 172 27.73 4.67 -83.67
CA LYS A 172 26.33 5.11 -83.60
C LYS A 172 25.62 4.60 -82.34
N GLN A 173 25.87 3.35 -81.95
CA GLN A 173 25.33 2.78 -80.71
C GLN A 173 25.90 3.47 -79.47
N PHE A 174 27.21 3.74 -79.46
CA PHE A 174 27.88 4.42 -78.36
C PHE A 174 27.37 5.85 -78.18
N ASP A 175 27.19 6.60 -79.27
CA ASP A 175 26.59 7.93 -79.25
C ASP A 175 25.16 7.91 -78.69
N ALA A 176 24.36 6.90 -79.07
CA ALA A 176 23.01 6.71 -78.54
C ALA A 176 23.01 6.40 -77.03
N ILE A 177 23.96 5.59 -76.55
CA ILE A 177 24.15 5.31 -75.11
C ILE A 177 24.47 6.60 -74.35
N VAL A 178 25.46 7.38 -74.84
CA VAL A 178 25.87 8.64 -74.23
C VAL A 178 24.70 9.62 -74.16
N GLU A 179 23.92 9.73 -75.23
CA GLU A 179 22.75 10.61 -75.28
C GLU A 179 21.65 10.15 -74.30
N GLY A 180 21.41 8.83 -74.21
CA GLY A 180 20.51 8.25 -73.21
C GLY A 180 20.93 8.56 -71.77
N ILE A 181 22.23 8.49 -71.47
CA ILE A 181 22.78 8.84 -70.14
C ILE A 181 22.57 10.33 -69.84
N LYS A 182 22.86 11.22 -70.80
CA LYS A 182 22.64 12.67 -70.65
C LYS A 182 21.17 12.98 -70.36
N GLN A 183 20.25 12.40 -71.11
CA GLN A 183 18.82 12.58 -70.89
C GLN A 183 18.36 12.05 -69.54
N ASN A 184 18.88 10.89 -69.12
CA ASN A 184 18.55 10.33 -67.80
C ASN A 184 19.08 11.22 -66.66
N LYS A 185 20.29 11.76 -66.80
CA LYS A 185 20.87 12.71 -65.83
C LYS A 185 19.95 13.92 -65.63
N VAL A 186 19.51 14.56 -66.72
CA VAL A 186 18.60 15.72 -66.66
C VAL A 186 17.28 15.35 -65.95
N LYS A 187 16.71 14.18 -66.23
CA LYS A 187 15.48 13.70 -65.55
C LYS A 187 15.69 13.51 -64.05
N VAL A 188 16.81 12.94 -63.64
CA VAL A 188 17.13 12.73 -62.21
C VAL A 188 17.41 14.05 -61.50
N GLU A 189 18.13 14.97 -62.13
CA GLU A 189 18.38 16.32 -61.60
C GLU A 189 17.08 17.11 -61.40
N HIS A 190 16.15 17.00 -62.35
CA HIS A 190 14.84 17.64 -62.24
C HIS A 190 14.05 17.11 -61.03
N ARG A 191 13.94 15.78 -60.89
CA ARG A 191 13.28 15.15 -59.74
C ARG A 191 13.93 15.54 -58.41
N HIS A 192 15.27 15.58 -58.37
CA HIS A 192 16.00 16.03 -57.19
C HIS A 192 15.66 17.48 -56.83
N SER A 193 15.57 18.37 -57.82
CA SER A 193 15.15 19.77 -57.60
C SER A 193 13.72 19.87 -57.05
N GLU A 194 12.78 19.08 -57.56
CA GLU A 194 11.39 19.06 -57.06
C GLU A 194 11.33 18.60 -55.60
N GLU A 195 12.02 17.51 -55.25
CA GLU A 195 12.09 17.01 -53.88
C GLU A 195 12.81 17.99 -52.94
N HIS A 196 13.86 18.67 -53.41
CA HIS A 196 14.54 19.70 -52.64
C HIS A 196 13.59 20.87 -52.31
N GLN A 197 12.83 21.35 -53.29
CA GLN A 197 11.85 22.41 -53.07
C GLN A 197 10.73 21.97 -52.12
N ARG A 198 10.28 20.71 -52.23
CA ARG A 198 9.29 20.13 -51.32
C ARG A 198 9.82 20.07 -49.89
N ARG A 199 11.06 19.60 -49.70
CA ARG A 199 11.75 19.57 -48.40
C ARG A 199 11.81 20.97 -47.80
N ASP A 200 12.20 21.97 -48.59
CA ASP A 200 12.34 23.34 -48.10
C ASP A 200 10.99 23.90 -47.65
N LYS A 201 9.92 23.70 -48.44
CA LYS A 201 8.55 24.09 -48.04
C LYS A 201 8.16 23.47 -46.70
N LEU A 202 8.30 22.16 -46.56
CA LEU A 202 7.99 21.44 -45.32
C LEU A 202 8.85 21.91 -44.12
N SER A 203 10.12 22.25 -44.35
CA SER A 203 11.00 22.78 -43.31
C SER A 203 10.54 24.16 -42.83
N HIS A 204 10.06 25.02 -43.72
CA HIS A 204 9.51 26.33 -43.35
C HIS A 204 8.20 26.17 -42.55
N GLU A 205 7.31 25.27 -42.98
CA GLU A 205 6.09 24.94 -42.23
C GLU A 205 6.41 24.41 -40.82
N LEU A 206 7.39 23.49 -40.71
CA LEU A 206 7.83 22.96 -39.43
C LEU A 206 8.35 24.06 -38.50
N LEU A 207 9.17 24.99 -39.01
CA LEU A 207 9.67 26.13 -38.24
C LEU A 207 8.52 27.00 -37.71
N GLY A 208 7.51 27.27 -38.56
CA GLY A 208 6.32 28.02 -38.16
C GLY A 208 5.54 27.34 -37.03
N LEU A 209 5.31 26.02 -37.15
CA LEU A 209 4.62 25.23 -36.13
C LEU A 209 5.39 25.18 -34.81
N VAL A 210 6.72 25.03 -34.86
CA VAL A 210 7.58 25.06 -33.67
C VAL A 210 7.49 26.41 -32.97
N GLU A 211 7.45 27.52 -33.72
CA GLU A 211 7.30 28.83 -33.12
C GLU A 211 5.92 29.03 -32.50
N GLN A 212 4.86 28.56 -33.15
CA GLN A 212 3.51 28.55 -32.59
C GLN A 212 3.44 27.72 -31.29
N GLN A 213 4.08 26.56 -31.25
CA GLN A 213 4.20 25.74 -30.04
C GLN A 213 4.90 26.52 -28.91
N ARG A 214 6.01 27.22 -29.21
CA ARG A 214 6.72 28.06 -28.21
C ARG A 214 5.80 29.14 -27.65
N ARG A 215 5.02 29.81 -28.50
CA ARG A 215 4.04 30.82 -28.08
C ARG A 215 2.95 30.24 -27.18
N TYR A 216 2.41 29.06 -27.51
CA TYR A 216 1.43 28.38 -26.64
C TYR A 216 2.01 28.01 -25.28
N VAL A 217 3.23 27.46 -25.25
CA VAL A 217 3.90 27.12 -23.98
C VAL A 217 4.10 28.38 -23.12
N ALA A 218 4.51 29.49 -23.73
CA ALA A 218 4.64 30.77 -23.02
C ALA A 218 3.29 31.27 -22.47
N ALA A 219 2.23 31.22 -23.29
CA ALA A 219 0.88 31.63 -22.87
C ALA A 219 0.34 30.77 -21.71
N VAL A 220 0.52 29.44 -21.76
CA VAL A 220 0.12 28.52 -20.68
C VAL A 220 0.91 28.81 -19.40
N ARG A 221 2.21 29.10 -19.49
CA ARG A 221 3.01 29.52 -18.34
C ARG A 221 2.48 30.81 -17.73
N GLN A 222 2.18 31.82 -18.55
CA GLN A 222 1.64 33.08 -18.05
C GLN A 222 0.27 32.89 -17.38
N LEU A 223 -0.63 32.13 -18.02
CA LEU A 223 -1.93 31.78 -17.44
C LEU A 223 -1.78 31.09 -16.09
N THR A 224 -0.85 30.15 -15.97
CA THR A 224 -0.59 29.43 -14.72
C THR A 224 -0.12 30.39 -13.60
N ILE A 225 0.70 31.39 -13.94
CA ILE A 225 1.15 32.41 -12.99
C ILE A 225 -0.02 33.26 -12.53
N GLU A 226 -0.85 33.76 -13.46
CA GLU A 226 -2.02 34.57 -13.12
C GLU A 226 -3.06 33.79 -12.32
N CYS A 227 -3.31 32.52 -12.63
CA CYS A 227 -4.20 31.66 -11.84
C CYS A 227 -3.71 31.54 -10.39
N ARG A 228 -2.42 31.29 -10.17
CA ARG A 228 -1.84 31.23 -8.81
C ARG A 228 -1.96 32.56 -8.08
N ARG A 229 -1.75 33.68 -8.79
CA ARG A 229 -1.90 35.03 -8.22
C ARG A 229 -3.36 35.27 -7.80
N ASN A 230 -4.31 34.89 -8.64
CA ASN A 230 -5.74 35.00 -8.35
C ASN A 230 -6.14 34.13 -7.15
N GLU A 231 -5.69 32.87 -7.09
CA GLU A 231 -5.90 31.98 -5.94
C GLU A 231 -5.36 32.59 -4.64
N ALA A 232 -4.16 33.18 -4.68
CA ALA A 232 -3.58 33.85 -3.51
C ALA A 232 -4.39 35.07 -3.07
N MET A 233 -4.93 35.86 -4.02
CA MET A 233 -5.79 37.01 -3.70
C MET A 233 -7.14 36.56 -3.13
N LEU A 234 -7.75 35.52 -3.70
CA LEU A 234 -9.00 34.93 -3.19
C LEU A 234 -8.81 34.34 -1.78
N ALA A 235 -7.68 33.69 -1.50
CA ALA A 235 -7.36 33.19 -0.17
C ALA A 235 -7.26 34.33 0.86
N ARG A 236 -6.69 35.48 0.48
CA ARG A 236 -6.64 36.67 1.34
C ARG A 236 -8.02 37.27 1.61
N LEU A 237 -8.89 37.30 0.60
CA LEU A 237 -10.27 37.79 0.73
C LEU A 237 -11.18 36.87 1.55
N ARG A 238 -10.89 35.55 1.57
CA ARG A 238 -11.63 34.58 2.40
C ARG A 238 -11.10 34.48 3.84
N GLY A 239 -9.92 35.05 4.11
CA GLY A 239 -9.28 35.07 5.42
C GLY A 239 -9.62 36.31 6.27
N THR A 240 -10.53 37.15 5.79
CA THR A 240 -11.21 38.24 6.53
C THR A 240 -12.67 37.88 6.71
#